data_AF-A0A3N1XZU9-F1
#
_entry.id   AF-A0A3N1XZU9-F1
#
_cell.length_a   1.000
_cell.length_b   1.000
_cell.length_c   1.000
_cell.angle_alpha   90.00
_cell.angle_beta   90.00
_cell.angle_gamma   90.00
#
_symmetry.space_group_name_H-M   'P 1'
#
loop_
_entity.id
_entity.type
_entity.pdbx_description
1 polymer ?
#
loop_
_entity_poly.entity_id
_entity_poly.type
_entity_poly.pdbx_seq_one_letter_code
_entity_poly.pdbx_strand_id
1 'polypeptide(L)' 'MTARLVAVALLGLLLLDPPILGIFREPRLWGGLPALPLYLFLAWGAVIALVAAVLRRGGD' A
#
# COMPACT_ATOMS: atom_id res chain seq x y z
N MET A 1 -5.59 18.31 8.92
CA MET A 1 -4.42 17.77 8.20
C MET A 1 -3.96 16.42 8.75
N THR A 2 -3.71 16.30 10.06
CA THR A 2 -3.13 15.11 10.71
C THR A 2 -3.96 13.84 10.55
N ALA A 3 -5.29 13.91 10.74
CA ALA A 3 -6.17 12.73 10.66
C ALA A 3 -6.15 12.04 9.29
N ARG A 4 -5.95 12.79 8.20
CA ARG A 4 -5.94 12.25 6.84
C ARG A 4 -4.63 11.52 6.52
N LEU A 5 -3.51 12.02 7.03
CA LEU A 5 -2.22 11.33 6.95
C LEU A 5 -2.20 10.10 7.87
N VAL A 6 -2.80 10.18 9.06
CA VAL A 6 -2.97 9.03 9.97
C VAL A 6 -3.82 7.95 9.32
N ALA A 7 -4.92 8.30 8.65
CA ALA A 7 -5.73 7.33 7.90
C ALA A 7 -4.92 6.63 6.81
N VAL A 8 -4.09 7.35 6.05
CA VAL A 8 -3.22 6.76 5.01
C VAL A 8 -2.11 5.91 5.62
N ALA A 9 -1.54 6.32 6.75
CA ALA A 9 -0.56 5.54 7.48
C ALA A 9 -1.15 4.23 8.02
N LEU A 10 -2.35 4.27 8.59
CA LEU A 10 -3.09 3.08 9.02
C LEU A 10 -3.46 2.18 7.84
N LEU A 11 -3.82 2.76 6.70
CA LEU A 11 -4.09 2.03 5.46
C LEU A 11 -2.83 1.30 4.98
N GLY A 12 -1.67 1.97 4.97
CA GLY A 12 -0.38 1.36 4.65
C GLY A 12 0.02 0.27 5.64
N LEU A 13 -0.22 0.49 6.94
CA LEU A 13 0.03 -0.50 8.00
C LEU A 13 -0.81 -1.75 7.79
N LEU A 14 -2.09 -1.58 7.44
CA LEU A 14 -3.01 -2.69 7.17
C LEU A 14 -2.65 -3.44 5.87
N LEU A 15 -2.26 -2.71 4.82
CA LEU A 15 -1.89 -3.29 3.52
C LEU A 15 -0.58 -4.10 3.60
N LEU A 16 0.34 -3.70 4.47
CA LEU A 16 1.66 -4.32 4.65
C LEU A 16 1.74 -5.23 5.88
N ASP A 17 0.61 -5.51 6.52
CA ASP A 17 0.51 -6.34 7.71
C ASP A 17 0.93 -7.81 7.41
N PRO A 18 1.72 -8.47 8.27
CA PRO A 18 2.22 -9.83 8.02
C PRO A 18 1.14 -10.88 7.70
N PRO A 19 -0.06 -10.87 8.32
CA PRO A 19 -1.22 -11.65 7.90
C PRO A 19 -1.58 -11.53 6.42
N ILE A 20 -1.63 -10.31 5.87
CA ILE A 20 -1.97 -10.08 4.46
C ILE A 20 -0.86 -10.58 3.55
N LEU A 21 0.40 -10.33 3.93
CA LEU A 21 1.55 -10.89 3.20
C LEU A 21 1.56 -12.43 3.24
N GLY A 22 1.07 -13.03 4.33
CA GLY A 22 0.91 -14.46 4.51
C GLY A 22 -0.05 -15.12 3.50
N ILE A 23 -0.99 -14.36 2.91
CA ILE A 23 -1.88 -14.86 1.84
C ILE A 23 -1.09 -15.20 0.58
N PHE A 24 0.06 -14.54 0.37
CA PHE A 24 0.96 -14.73 -0.76
C PHE A 24 2.17 -15.63 -0.43
N ARG A 25 2.11 -16.37 0.68
CA ARG A 25 3.21 -17.26 1.13
C ARG A 25 3.45 -18.42 0.17
N GLU A 26 2.42 -18.86 -0.54
CA GLU A 26 2.56 -19.78 -1.65
C GLU A 26 3.03 -19.03 -2.90
N PRO A 27 3.94 -19.60 -3.73
CA PRO A 27 4.40 -18.97 -4.97
C PRO A 27 3.26 -18.90 -6.00
N ARG A 28 2.37 -17.93 -5.83
CA ARG A 28 1.32 -17.60 -6.80
C ARG A 28 1.99 -16.78 -7.90
N LEU A 29 1.98 -17.31 -9.11
CA LEU A 29 2.47 -16.62 -10.29
C LEU A 29 1.30 -15.92 -10.99
N TRP A 30 1.46 -14.64 -11.29
CA TRP A 30 0.56 -13.87 -12.13
C TRP A 30 1.31 -13.50 -13.40
N GLY A 31 0.91 -14.10 -14.54
CA GLY A 31 1.60 -13.87 -15.83
C GLY A 31 3.08 -14.26 -15.84
N GLY A 32 3.49 -15.21 -14.97
CA GLY A 32 4.90 -15.62 -14.82
C GLY A 32 5.71 -14.84 -13.79
N LEU A 33 5.14 -13.78 -13.20
CA LEU A 33 5.78 -13.02 -12.12
C LEU A 33 5.24 -13.43 -10.73
N PRO A 34 6.07 -13.44 -9.68
CA PRO A 34 5.60 -13.66 -8.31
C PRO A 34 4.60 -12.58 -7.89
N ALA A 35 3.44 -13.00 -7.37
CA ALA A 35 2.35 -12.09 -6.97
C ALA A 35 2.72 -11.21 -5.77
N LEU A 36 3.57 -11.70 -4.85
CA LEU A 36 3.99 -10.98 -3.65
C LEU A 36 4.70 -9.64 -3.97
N PRO A 37 5.79 -9.58 -4.75
CA PRO A 37 6.43 -8.31 -5.09
C PRO A 37 5.51 -7.38 -5.88
N LEU A 38 4.68 -7.91 -6.80
CA LEU A 38 3.69 -7.11 -7.53
C LEU A 38 2.71 -6.42 -6.57
N TYR A 39 2.15 -7.18 -5.63
CA TYR A 39 1.28 -6.65 -4.58
C TYR A 39 2.00 -5.58 -3.76
N LEU A 40 3.23 -5.86 -3.30
CA LEU A 40 4.01 -4.94 -2.47
C LEU A 40 4.25 -3.59 -3.16
N PHE A 41 4.68 -3.61 -4.42
CA PHE A 41 4.92 -2.37 -5.18
C PHE A 41 3.64 -1.57 -5.44
N LEU A 42 2.54 -2.25 -5.78
CA LEU A 42 1.25 -1.59 -6.01
C LEU A 42 0.68 -0.98 -4.72
N ALA A 43 0.70 -1.75 -3.62
CA ALA A 43 0.27 -1.30 -2.30
C ALA A 43 1.06 -0.07 -1.84
N TRP A 44 2.39 -0.14 -1.93
CA TRP A 44 3.27 0.96 -1.56
C TRP A 44 3.05 2.19 -2.45
N GLY A 45 2.98 1.99 -3.77
CA GLY A 45 2.72 3.07 -4.73
C GLY A 45 1.40 3.78 -4.45
N ALA A 46 0.34 3.04 -4.12
CA ALA A 46 -0.96 3.60 -3.74
C ALA A 46 -0.88 4.45 -2.47
N VAL A 47 -0.13 4.01 -1.45
CA VAL A 47 0.09 4.78 -0.22
C VAL A 47 0.82 6.09 -0.53
N ILE A 48 1.90 6.07 -1.30
CA ILE A 48 2.61 7.31 -1.70
C ILE A 48 1.67 8.24 -2.47
N ALA A 49 0.93 7.74 -3.45
CA ALA A 49 0.00 8.53 -4.25
C ALA A 49 -1.08 9.18 -3.37
N LEU A 50 -1.61 8.44 -2.40
CA LEU A 50 -2.53 8.97 -1.40
C LEU A 50 -1.88 10.06 -0.56
N VAL A 51 -0.68 9.86 -0.02
CA VAL A 51 0.06 10.90 0.74
C VAL A 51 0.27 12.16 -0.12
N ALA A 52 0.72 12.01 -1.36
CA ALA A 52 0.94 13.13 -2.27
C ALA A 52 -0.37 13.89 -2.58
N ALA A 53 -1.46 13.17 -2.84
CA ALA A 53 -2.79 13.77 -2.98
C ALA A 53 -3.29 14.40 -1.68
N VAL A 54 -2.79 13.94 -0.52
CA VAL A 54 -3.11 14.53 0.77
C VAL A 54 -2.48 15.88 0.96
N LEU A 55 -1.19 15.94 0.73
CA LEU A 55 -0.39 17.14 0.88
C LEU A 55 -0.79 18.23 -0.12
N ARG A 56 -1.05 17.87 -1.38
CA ARG A 56 -1.52 18.82 -2.40
C ARG A 56 -2.78 19.56 -1.97
N ARG A 57 -3.76 18.84 -1.44
CA ARG A 57 -5.10 19.38 -1.14
C ARG A 57 -5.19 20.24 0.13
N GLY A 58 -4.10 20.43 0.87
CA GLY A 58 -4.07 21.40 1.97
C GLY A 58 -2.94 22.41 1.87
N GLY A 59 -2.26 22.45 0.72
CA GLY A 59 -1.42 23.58 0.30
C GLY A 59 -2.17 24.59 -0.59
N ASP A 60 -3.32 24.19 -1.13
CA ASP A 60 -4.33 25.05 -1.76
C ASP A 60 -5.31 25.57 -0.70
#